data_AF-A0A937CH49-F1
#
_entry.id   AF-A0A937CH49-F1
#
_cell.length_a   1.000
_cell.length_b   1.000
_cell.length_c   1.000
_cell.angle_alpha   90.00
_cell.angle_beta   90.00
_cell.angle_gamma   90.00
#
_symmetry.space_group_name_H-M   'P 1'
#
loop_
_entity.id
_entity.type
_entity.pdbx_description
1 polymer ?
#
loop_
_entity_poly.entity_id
_entity_poly.type
_entity_poly.pdbx_seq_one_letter_code
_entity_poly.pdbx_strand_id
1 'polypeptide(L)'
;MTPNADHEKIILCGIFRRKGGNGIYTKIYDELDLLAKELLQKQVQETDDEKLVIAGIINSSEWQLITTKKIIWGTHGVIKSINFEELIDALVDLPKLMKDNVRLVDNTELVVITKDGQRTILKLEAGKSFSGIWNIIKFIGLRNRRAEQKSS
;
A
#
# COMPACT_ATOMS: atom_id res chain seq x y z
N MET A 1 -7.17 -17.24 -13.93
CA MET A 1 -8.16 -16.16 -14.14
C MET A 1 -7.61 -14.94 -13.44
N THR A 2 -7.06 -13.98 -14.18
CA THR A 2 -6.64 -12.69 -13.61
C THR A 2 -7.90 -12.02 -13.05
N PRO A 3 -7.93 -11.62 -11.76
CA PRO A 3 -9.07 -10.89 -11.23
C PRO A 3 -9.32 -9.66 -12.11
N ASN A 4 -10.58 -9.41 -12.47
CA ASN A 4 -10.96 -8.13 -13.07
C ASN A 4 -10.46 -6.99 -12.16
N ALA A 5 -9.69 -6.05 -12.70
CA ALA A 5 -9.10 -4.96 -11.95
C ALA A 5 -10.14 -4.16 -11.15
N ASP A 6 -11.37 -4.02 -11.66
CA ASP A 6 -12.46 -3.37 -10.94
C ASP A 6 -12.87 -4.16 -9.68
N HIS A 7 -12.97 -5.49 -9.80
CA HIS A 7 -13.27 -6.37 -8.67
C HIS A 7 -12.16 -6.30 -7.62
N GLU A 8 -10.90 -6.33 -8.06
CA GLU A 8 -9.76 -6.21 -7.14
C GLU A 8 -9.78 -4.86 -6.41
N LYS A 9 -10.04 -3.76 -7.12
CA LYS A 9 -10.19 -2.43 -6.52
C LYS A 9 -11.30 -2.41 -5.47
N ILE A 10 -12.45 -3.01 -5.73
CA ILE A 10 -13.55 -3.13 -4.76
C ILE A 10 -13.09 -3.88 -3.50
N ILE A 11 -12.39 -5.02 -3.66
CA ILE A 11 -11.86 -5.79 -2.53
C ILE A 11 -10.91 -4.95 -1.69
N LEU A 12 -9.91 -4.33 -2.32
CA LEU A 12 -8.86 -3.58 -1.64
C LEU A 12 -9.42 -2.33 -0.92
N CYS A 13 -10.25 -1.54 -1.60
CA CYS A 13 -10.98 -0.44 -0.97
C CYS A 13 -11.85 -0.92 0.21
N GLY A 14 -12.51 -2.08 0.06
CA GLY A 14 -13.29 -2.70 1.12
C GLY A 14 -12.45 -3.08 2.34
N ILE A 15 -11.26 -3.65 2.14
CA ILE A 15 -10.33 -3.95 3.23
C ILE A 15 -9.90 -2.67 3.93
N PHE A 16 -9.50 -1.65 3.17
CA PHE A 16 -9.07 -0.37 3.70
C PHE A 16 -10.15 0.28 4.59
N ARG A 17 -11.40 0.35 4.11
CA ARG A 17 -12.52 0.93 4.86
C ARG A 17 -12.86 0.14 6.13
N ARG A 18 -12.79 -1.19 6.08
CA ARG A 18 -13.17 -2.05 7.23
C ARG A 18 -12.08 -2.20 8.29
N LYS A 19 -10.80 -2.13 7.89
CA LYS A 19 -9.65 -2.43 8.75
C LYS A 19 -8.74 -1.22 9.00
N GLY A 20 -9.15 -0.05 8.53
CA GLY A 20 -8.44 1.21 8.67
C GLY A 20 -9.34 2.37 8.31
N GLY A 21 -8.91 3.18 7.35
CA GLY A 21 -9.69 4.28 6.78
C GLY A 21 -8.81 5.44 6.34
N ASN A 22 -9.44 6.49 5.80
CA ASN A 22 -8.73 7.69 5.38
C ASN A 22 -7.97 8.36 6.54
N GLY A 23 -6.85 8.96 6.19
CA GLY A 23 -6.11 9.92 7.00
C GLY A 23 -6.24 11.34 6.43
N ILE A 24 -5.38 12.22 6.91
CA ILE A 24 -5.19 13.59 6.41
C ILE A 24 -4.65 13.53 4.97
N TYR A 25 -3.59 12.75 4.74
CA TYR A 25 -2.87 12.71 3.47
C TYR A 25 -3.20 11.45 2.64
N THR A 26 -3.65 10.39 3.31
CA THR A 26 -3.91 9.08 2.69
C THR A 26 -5.39 8.82 2.53
N LYS A 27 -5.85 8.64 1.28
CA LYS A 27 -7.26 8.42 0.96
C LYS A 27 -7.41 7.37 -0.13
N ILE A 28 -8.63 6.85 -0.26
CA ILE A 28 -9.02 6.11 -1.46
C ILE A 28 -8.88 7.06 -2.66
N TYR A 29 -8.29 6.56 -3.75
CA TYR A 29 -7.94 7.37 -4.91
C TYR A 29 -9.13 8.14 -5.48
N ASP A 30 -10.30 7.49 -5.56
CA ASP A 30 -11.50 8.11 -6.11
C ASP A 30 -12.02 9.28 -5.24
N GLU A 31 -11.65 9.30 -3.95
CA GLU A 31 -12.01 10.32 -2.97
C GLU A 31 -10.99 11.48 -2.90
N LEU A 32 -9.94 11.46 -3.72
CA LEU A 32 -9.02 12.58 -3.89
C LEU A 32 -9.66 13.72 -4.70
N ASP A 33 -9.24 14.95 -4.41
CA ASP A 33 -9.51 16.10 -5.25
C ASP A 33 -8.79 16.00 -6.61
N LEU A 34 -9.19 16.88 -7.55
CA LEU A 34 -8.67 16.85 -8.91
C LEU A 34 -7.17 17.15 -8.98
N LEU A 35 -6.68 18.10 -8.17
CA LEU A 35 -5.27 18.49 -8.17
C LEU A 35 -4.36 17.36 -7.69
N ALA A 36 -4.80 16.64 -6.65
CA ALA A 36 -4.14 15.45 -6.14
C ALA A 36 -4.08 14.33 -7.20
N LYS A 37 -5.17 14.10 -7.93
CA LYS A 37 -5.22 13.12 -9.03
C LYS A 37 -4.27 13.51 -10.17
N GLU A 38 -4.30 14.77 -10.60
CA GLU A 38 -3.41 15.29 -11.65
C GLU A 38 -1.93 15.18 -11.27
N LEU A 39 -1.59 15.44 -10.00
CA LEU A 39 -0.23 15.27 -9.49
C LEU A 39 0.24 13.83 -9.68
N LEU A 40 -0.58 12.85 -9.31
CA LEU A 40 -0.22 11.43 -9.40
C LEU A 40 -0.17 10.92 -10.85
N GLN A 41 -1.09 11.37 -11.71
CA GLN A 41 -1.11 11.00 -13.13
C GLN A 41 0.16 11.45 -13.87
N LYS A 42 0.79 12.55 -13.44
CA LYS A 42 2.08 12.99 -13.98
C LYS A 42 3.25 12.11 -13.55
N GLN A 43 3.12 11.39 -12.43
CA GLN A 43 4.17 10.56 -11.86
C GLN A 43 4.04 9.08 -12.24
N VAL A 44 2.82 8.61 -12.46
CA VAL A 44 2.51 7.20 -12.71
C VAL A 44 1.54 7.08 -13.88
N GLN A 45 1.93 6.33 -14.91
CA GLN A 45 1.04 5.93 -15.99
C GLN A 45 0.22 4.71 -15.55
N GLU A 46 -1.10 4.86 -15.53
CA GLU A 46 -2.04 3.76 -15.37
C GLU A 46 -2.11 2.96 -16.68
N THR A 47 -2.05 1.63 -16.59
CA THR A 47 -2.34 0.73 -17.72
C THR A 47 -3.81 0.32 -17.69
N ASP A 48 -4.39 -0.04 -18.83
CA ASP A 48 -5.82 -0.39 -18.91
C ASP A 48 -6.25 -1.53 -17.96
N ASP A 49 -5.29 -2.38 -17.56
CA ASP A 49 -5.49 -3.54 -16.70
C ASP A 49 -5.07 -3.32 -15.23
N GLU A 50 -4.73 -2.09 -14.86
CA GLU A 50 -4.36 -1.67 -13.52
C GLU A 50 -5.31 -0.56 -13.06
N LYS A 51 -5.74 -0.59 -11.79
CA LYS A 51 -6.59 0.47 -11.24
C LYS A 51 -5.95 1.10 -10.03
N LEU A 52 -6.06 2.42 -9.92
CA LEU A 52 -5.62 3.18 -8.75
C LEU A 52 -6.60 2.99 -7.57
N VAL A 53 -6.08 2.67 -6.38
CA VAL A 53 -6.89 2.24 -5.22
C VAL A 53 -6.75 3.21 -4.05
N ILE A 54 -5.53 3.41 -3.54
CA ILE A 54 -5.24 4.29 -2.39
C ILE A 54 -4.05 5.16 -2.74
N ALA A 55 -4.11 6.42 -2.34
CA ALA A 55 -3.03 7.36 -2.51
C ALA A 55 -2.76 8.11 -1.21
N GLY A 56 -1.49 8.25 -0.85
CA GLY A 56 -1.01 9.17 0.18
C GLY A 56 -0.16 10.24 -0.46
N ILE A 57 -0.50 11.50 -0.28
CA ILE A 57 0.23 12.62 -0.88
C ILE A 57 0.57 13.62 0.22
N ILE A 58 1.84 13.69 0.59
CA ILE A 58 2.34 14.73 1.50
C ILE A 58 2.73 15.95 0.66
N ASN A 59 3.46 15.73 -0.42
CA ASN A 59 3.86 16.75 -1.40
C ASN A 59 4.29 16.09 -2.73
N SER A 60 4.79 16.87 -3.69
CA SER A 60 5.23 16.36 -5.00
C SER A 60 6.44 15.43 -4.95
N SER A 61 7.23 15.48 -3.87
CA SER A 61 8.44 14.67 -3.67
C SER A 61 8.24 13.50 -2.71
N GLU A 62 7.10 13.46 -2.01
CA GLU A 62 6.75 12.44 -1.02
C GLU A 62 5.29 12.02 -1.18
N TRP A 63 5.11 10.88 -1.83
CA TRP A 63 3.80 10.30 -2.11
C TRP A 63 3.89 8.78 -2.22
N GLN A 64 2.74 8.12 -2.09
CA GLN A 64 2.57 6.68 -2.19
C GLN A 64 1.26 6.38 -2.91
N LEU A 65 1.25 5.30 -3.67
CA LEU A 65 0.14 4.87 -4.47
C LEU A 65 0.05 3.34 -4.40
N ILE A 66 -1.13 2.84 -4.05
CA ILE A 66 -1.47 1.43 -4.10
C ILE A 66 -2.44 1.26 -5.26
N THR A 67 -2.09 0.35 -6.15
CA THR A 67 -2.93 -0.04 -7.28
C THR A 67 -3.50 -1.43 -7.04
N THR A 68 -4.16 -2.00 -8.04
CA THR A 68 -4.58 -3.41 -8.03
C THR A 68 -3.42 -4.38 -8.25
N LYS A 69 -2.22 -3.90 -8.59
CA LYS A 69 -1.07 -4.74 -8.98
C LYS A 69 0.21 -4.48 -8.20
N LYS A 70 0.41 -3.29 -7.65
CA LYS A 70 1.69 -2.89 -7.04
C LYS A 70 1.51 -1.79 -6.02
N ILE A 71 2.55 -1.65 -5.21
CA ILE A 71 2.78 -0.47 -4.37
C ILE A 71 3.82 0.37 -5.12
N ILE A 72 3.58 1.67 -5.23
CA ILE A 72 4.48 2.63 -5.86
C ILE A 72 4.67 3.78 -4.87
N TRP A 73 5.89 4.27 -4.71
CA TRP A 73 6.12 5.44 -3.87
C TRP A 73 7.25 6.30 -4.42
N GLY A 74 7.07 7.61 -4.28
CA GLY A 74 8.05 8.63 -4.59
C GLY A 74 8.67 9.17 -3.32
N THR A 75 10.00 9.26 -3.28
CA THR A 75 10.73 9.89 -2.18
C THR A 75 11.93 10.64 -2.73
N HIS A 76 11.96 11.96 -2.54
CA HIS A 76 13.03 12.84 -3.03
C HIS A 76 13.31 12.65 -4.54
N GLY A 77 12.24 12.55 -5.34
CA GLY A 77 12.33 12.37 -6.80
C GLY A 77 12.68 10.94 -7.26
N VAL A 78 12.94 10.02 -6.35
CA VAL A 78 13.15 8.60 -6.68
C VAL A 78 11.83 7.86 -6.58
N ILE A 79 11.41 7.25 -7.69
CA ILE A 79 10.22 6.40 -7.75
C ILE A 79 10.65 4.95 -7.57
N LYS A 80 9.99 4.24 -6.66
CA LYS A 80 10.17 2.82 -6.41
C LYS A 80 8.84 2.11 -6.48
N SER A 81 8.87 0.80 -6.76
CA SER A 81 7.67 -0.02 -6.77
C SER A 81 7.96 -1.45 -6.34
N ILE A 82 6.94 -2.12 -5.80
CA ILE A 82 6.94 -3.57 -5.52
C ILE A 82 5.67 -4.16 -6.12
N ASN A 83 5.82 -5.19 -6.95
CA ASN A 83 4.68 -5.90 -7.52
C ASN A 83 4.00 -6.74 -6.44
N PHE A 84 2.68 -6.79 -6.46
CA PHE A 84 1.91 -7.60 -5.53
C PHE A 84 2.28 -9.07 -5.63
N GLU A 85 2.62 -9.57 -6.82
CA GLU A 85 3.08 -10.95 -7.01
C GLU A 85 4.38 -11.26 -6.28
N GLU A 86 5.18 -10.25 -5.94
CA GLU A 86 6.43 -10.40 -5.19
C GLU A 86 6.19 -10.33 -3.68
N LEU A 87 5.05 -9.83 -3.22
CA LEU A 87 4.76 -9.63 -1.79
C LEU A 87 4.50 -10.96 -1.08
N ILE A 88 5.21 -11.19 0.04
CA ILE A 88 4.89 -12.29 0.97
C ILE A 88 4.32 -11.77 2.27
N ASP A 89 4.86 -10.73 2.89
CA ASP A 89 4.33 -10.26 4.16
C ASP A 89 4.57 -8.78 4.43
N ALA A 90 3.92 -8.27 5.48
CA ALA A 90 4.26 -6.99 6.07
C ALA A 90 4.30 -7.05 7.59
N LEU A 91 5.33 -6.45 8.16
CA LEU A 91 5.60 -6.41 9.59
C LEU A 91 5.69 -4.98 10.08
N VAL A 92 5.28 -4.81 11.32
CA VAL A 92 5.57 -3.62 12.12
C VAL A 92 6.78 -3.94 12.99
N ASP A 93 7.71 -3.00 13.12
CA ASP A 93 8.88 -3.16 13.99
C ASP A 93 8.46 -3.04 15.47
N LEU A 94 7.95 -4.14 16.01
CA LEU A 94 7.50 -4.23 17.41
C LEU A 94 8.61 -3.90 18.42
N PRO A 95 9.87 -4.36 18.25
CA PRO A 95 10.98 -3.93 19.09
C PRO A 95 11.17 -2.40 19.11
N LYS A 96 11.09 -1.74 17.95
CA LYS A 96 11.18 -0.27 17.87
C LYS A 96 10.02 0.40 18.60
N LEU A 97 8.79 -0.08 18.40
CA LEU A 97 7.60 0.44 19.09
C LEU A 97 7.72 0.34 20.62
N MET A 98 8.21 -0.79 21.14
CA MET A 98 8.40 -0.98 22.59
C MET A 98 9.53 -0.10 23.14
N LYS A 99 10.64 0.02 22.41
CA LYS A 99 11.79 0.84 22.83
C LYS A 99 11.46 2.33 22.87
N ASP A 100 10.71 2.80 21.88
CA ASP A 100 10.40 4.22 21.72
C ASP A 100 9.08 4.59 22.43
N ASN A 101 8.42 3.63 23.10
CA ASN A 101 7.09 3.75 23.72
C ASN A 101 6.02 4.30 22.74
N VAL A 102 6.18 3.97 21.46
CA VAL A 102 5.30 4.38 20.36
C VAL A 102 4.17 3.36 20.26
N ARG A 103 2.92 3.82 20.31
CA ARG A 103 1.78 2.92 20.12
C ARG A 103 1.70 2.54 18.64
N LEU A 104 1.14 1.37 18.33
CA LEU A 104 0.91 0.95 16.94
C LEU A 104 0.15 2.01 16.12
N VAL A 105 -0.75 2.77 16.76
CA VAL A 105 -1.50 3.86 16.12
C VAL A 105 -0.61 5.03 15.69
N ASP A 106 0.52 5.23 16.36
CA ASP A 106 1.48 6.31 16.08
C ASP A 106 2.60 5.85 15.13
N ASN A 107 2.57 4.58 14.70
CA ASN A 107 3.58 4.04 13.81
C ASN A 107 3.43 4.57 12.38
N THR A 108 4.57 4.89 11.77
CA THR A 108 4.66 5.37 10.38
C THR A 108 5.49 4.46 9.50
N GLU A 109 6.14 3.43 10.03
CA GLU A 109 7.03 2.56 9.25
C GLU A 109 6.45 1.16 9.12
N LEU A 110 6.26 0.72 7.87
CA LEU A 110 5.81 -0.62 7.54
C LEU A 110 6.90 -1.36 6.78
N VAL A 111 7.38 -2.48 7.33
CA VAL A 111 8.36 -3.34 6.66
C VAL A 111 7.62 -4.29 5.75
N VAL A 112 7.87 -4.18 4.46
CA VAL A 112 7.32 -5.06 3.43
C VAL A 112 8.38 -6.11 3.05
N ILE A 113 7.95 -7.36 2.96
CA ILE A 113 8.82 -8.51 2.70
C ILE A 113 8.39 -9.17 1.39
N THR A 114 9.36 -9.33 0.48
CA THR A 114 9.18 -9.98 -0.82
C THR A 114 9.57 -11.45 -0.81
N LYS A 115 9.20 -12.19 -1.86
CA LYS A 115 9.49 -13.63 -2.05
C LYS A 115 10.97 -14.00 -1.98
N ASP A 116 11.82 -13.11 -2.46
CA ASP A 116 13.29 -13.26 -2.42
C ASP A 116 13.89 -12.89 -1.05
N GLY A 117 13.06 -12.53 -0.08
CA GLY A 117 13.46 -12.18 1.28
C GLY A 117 13.91 -10.73 1.46
N GLN A 118 13.86 -9.89 0.41
CA GLN A 118 14.16 -8.46 0.58
C GLN A 118 13.17 -7.78 1.52
N ARG A 119 13.69 -6.80 2.27
CA ARG A 119 12.93 -6.01 3.23
C ARG A 119 12.97 -4.55 2.83
N THR A 120 11.81 -3.97 2.58
CA THR A 120 11.66 -2.56 2.21
C THR A 120 10.81 -1.85 3.25
N ILE A 121 11.26 -0.70 3.75
CA ILE A 121 10.48 0.14 4.66
C ILE A 121 9.64 1.12 3.84
N LEU A 122 8.32 1.03 3.99
CA LEU A 122 7.38 2.05 3.53
C LEU A 122 7.11 3.02 4.66
N LYS A 123 7.31 4.32 4.41
CA LYS A 123 6.90 5.39 5.32
C LYS A 123 5.47 5.79 4.97
N LEU A 124 4.55 5.58 5.89
CA LEU A 124 3.12 5.80 5.76
C LEU A 124 2.65 6.83 6.78
N GLU A 125 1.49 7.43 6.51
CA GLU A 125 0.78 8.22 7.50
C GLU A 125 0.28 7.34 8.65
N ALA A 126 0.49 7.80 9.88
CA ALA A 126 0.05 7.10 11.09
C ALA A 126 -1.49 6.99 11.21
N GLY A 127 -1.95 6.08 12.08
CA GLY A 127 -3.36 5.95 12.43
C GLY A 127 -4.15 4.97 11.55
N LYS A 128 -5.36 5.37 11.16
CA LYS A 128 -6.30 4.51 10.43
C LYS A 128 -5.80 4.16 9.03
N SER A 129 -5.14 5.09 8.36
CA SER A 129 -4.55 4.88 7.04
C SER A 129 -3.41 3.86 7.09
N PHE A 130 -2.50 3.97 8.07
CA PHE A 130 -1.48 2.95 8.35
C PHE A 130 -2.10 1.56 8.47
N SER A 131 -3.11 1.43 9.34
CA SER A 131 -3.77 0.15 9.63
C SER A 131 -4.44 -0.43 8.38
N GLY A 132 -5.08 0.43 7.57
CA GLY A 132 -5.73 0.02 6.33
C GLY A 132 -4.72 -0.51 5.29
N ILE A 133 -3.63 0.21 5.08
CA ILE A 133 -2.56 -0.20 4.16
C ILE A 133 -1.89 -1.49 4.64
N TRP A 134 -1.58 -1.60 5.92
CA TRP A 134 -0.99 -2.81 6.48
C TRP A 134 -1.88 -4.03 6.25
N ASN A 135 -3.19 -3.90 6.50
CA ASN A 135 -4.14 -4.99 6.29
C ASN A 135 -4.29 -5.38 4.81
N ILE A 136 -4.19 -4.43 3.88
CA ILE A 136 -4.15 -4.72 2.43
C ILE A 136 -2.94 -5.59 2.11
N ILE A 137 -1.75 -5.21 2.59
CA ILE A 137 -0.52 -5.95 2.28
C ILE A 137 -0.54 -7.34 2.92
N LYS A 138 -1.05 -7.47 4.16
CA LYS A 138 -1.27 -8.79 4.79
C LYS A 138 -2.23 -9.67 3.99
N PHE A 139 -3.32 -9.09 3.45
CA PHE A 139 -4.27 -9.81 2.61
C PHE A 139 -3.60 -10.32 1.32
N ILE A 140 -2.86 -9.45 0.62
CA ILE A 140 -2.13 -9.80 -0.61
C ILE A 140 -1.09 -10.90 -0.32
N GLY A 141 -0.27 -10.72 0.71
CA GLY A 141 0.74 -11.71 1.10
C GLY A 141 0.15 -13.07 1.46
N LEU A 142 -0.98 -13.09 2.19
CA LEU A 142 -1.71 -14.33 2.50
C LEU A 142 -2.24 -15.00 1.22
N ARG A 143 -2.80 -14.22 0.28
CA ARG A 143 -3.28 -14.74 -1.00
C ARG A 143 -2.15 -15.40 -1.79
N ASN A 144 -0.99 -14.75 -1.87
CA ASN A 144 0.15 -15.26 -2.62
C ASN A 144 0.71 -16.56 -2.04
N ARG A 145 0.91 -16.64 -0.72
CA ARG A 145 1.36 -17.88 -0.05
C ARG A 145 0.39 -19.05 -0.29
N ARG A 146 -0.92 -18.78 -0.30
CA ARG A 146 -1.94 -19.80 -0.60
C ARG A 146 -1.92 -20.25 -2.05
N ALA A 147 -1.56 -19.38 -2.99
CA ALA A 147 -1.42 -19.74 -4.38
C ALA A 147 -0.22 -20.67 -4.58
N GLU A 148 0.91 -20.39 -3.93
CA GLU A 148 2.12 -21.21 -3.99
C GLU A 148 1.90 -22.62 -3.41
N GLN A 149 1.20 -22.73 -2.28
CA GLN A 149 0.87 -24.04 -1.68
C GLN A 149 -0.03 -24.92 -2.55
N LYS A 150 -0.75 -24.36 -3.52
CA LYS A 150 -1.60 -25.12 -4.45
C LYS A 150 -0.87 -25.53 -5.73
N SER A 151 0.32 -24.98 -5.97
CA SER A 151 1.14 -25.27 -7.15
C SER A 151 2.28 -26.25 -6.86
N SER A 152 2.47 -26.63 -5.60
CA SER A 152 3.38 -27.68 -5.12
C SER A 152 2.65 -28.99 -4.87
#